data_AF-A0A8C6KJQ7-F1
#
_entry.id   AF-A0A8C6KJQ7-F1
#
_cell.length_a   1.000
_cell.length_b   1.000
_cell.length_c   1.000
_cell.angle_alpha   90.00
_cell.angle_beta   90.00
_cell.angle_gamma   90.00
#
_symmetry.space_group_name_H-M   'P 1'
#
loop_
_entity.id
_entity.type
_entity.pdbx_description
1 polymer ?
#
loop_
_entity_poly.entity_id
_entity_poly.type
_entity_poly.pdbx_seq_one_letter_code
_entity_poly.pdbx_strand_id
1 'polypeptide(L)'
;MKILVVLLLLTLADGKSFERCEWARMLKAAAMDGYRGISLANWVCLTKWESQFNTQAINHNKDKSTDYGIFQINSRWWCDDGQTRSANGCNISCSGE
;
A
#
# COMPACT_ATOMS: atom_id res chain seq x y z
N MET A 1 -0.92 17.97 -33.43
CA MET A 1 -0.34 18.39 -32.12
C MET A 1 -1.22 18.10 -30.91
N LYS A 2 -2.55 18.32 -30.94
CA LYS A 2 -3.41 18.08 -29.76
C LYS A 2 -3.49 16.60 -29.32
N ILE A 3 -3.47 15.65 -30.26
CA ILE A 3 -3.57 14.21 -29.97
C ILE A 3 -2.29 13.68 -29.30
N LEU A 4 -1.12 14.19 -29.68
CA LEU A 4 0.18 13.80 -29.10
C LEU A 4 0.30 14.21 -27.62
N VAL A 5 -0.32 15.33 -27.23
CA VAL A 5 -0.32 15.79 -25.83
C VAL A 5 -1.18 14.89 -24.93
N VAL A 6 -2.27 14.31 -25.47
CA VAL A 6 -3.17 13.41 -24.71
C VAL A 6 -2.51 12.05 -24.44
N LEU A 7 -1.69 11.53 -25.36
CA LEU A 7 -0.93 10.29 -25.19
C LEU A 7 0.21 10.42 -24.16
N LEU A 8 0.77 11.62 -23.98
CA LEU A 8 1.87 11.87 -23.03
C LEU A 8 1.40 11.98 -21.56
N LEU A 9 0.10 12.10 -21.31
CA LEU A 9 -0.50 12.30 -19.99
C LEU A 9 -0.89 11.00 -19.26
N LEU A 10 -0.66 9.83 -19.88
CA LEU A 10 -0.81 8.54 -19.22
C LEU A 10 0.49 8.19 -18.49
N THR A 11 0.89 8.98 -17.50
CA THR A 11 1.78 8.46 -16.45
C THR A 11 0.95 7.48 -15.64
N LEU A 12 0.95 6.22 -16.08
CA LEU A 12 0.37 5.12 -15.31
C LEU A 12 1.12 5.08 -13.97
N ALA A 13 0.44 5.42 -12.89
CA ALA A 13 0.89 5.06 -11.55
C ALA A 13 0.95 3.53 -11.53
N ASP A 14 2.14 2.97 -11.73
CA ASP A 14 2.29 1.56 -12.00
C ASP A 14 2.10 0.77 -10.71
N GLY A 15 1.03 -0.02 -10.65
CA GLY A 15 0.71 -0.87 -9.53
C GLY A 15 1.51 -2.14 -9.62
N LYS A 16 2.26 -2.47 -8.57
CA LYS A 16 3.11 -3.65 -8.56
C LYS A 16 2.51 -4.74 -7.69
N SER A 17 2.33 -5.92 -8.27
CA SER A 17 2.16 -7.16 -7.51
C SER A 17 3.52 -7.85 -7.42
N PHE A 18 4.02 -8.03 -6.20
CA PHE A 18 5.32 -8.67 -5.99
C PHE A 18 5.22 -10.19 -6.00
N GLU A 19 6.27 -10.84 -6.51
CA GLU A 19 6.51 -12.25 -6.21
C GLU A 19 6.96 -12.43 -4.75
N ARG A 20 6.61 -13.55 -4.12
CA ARG A 20 6.86 -13.79 -2.67
C ARG A 20 8.31 -13.52 -2.26
N CYS A 21 9.27 -14.05 -3.02
CA CYS A 21 10.70 -13.89 -2.69
C CYS A 21 11.23 -12.50 -3.05
N GLU A 22 10.65 -11.83 -4.04
CA GLU A 22 10.98 -10.44 -4.36
C GLU A 22 10.58 -9.52 -3.21
N TRP A 23 9.34 -9.67 -2.73
CA TRP A 23 8.84 -8.93 -1.58
C TRP A 23 9.64 -9.19 -0.31
N ALA A 24 9.97 -10.45 -0.03
CA ALA A 24 10.82 -10.81 1.12
C ALA A 24 12.20 -10.13 1.06
N ARG A 25 12.82 -10.03 -0.13
CA ARG A 25 14.09 -9.30 -0.30
C ARG A 25 13.92 -7.80 -0.05
N MET A 26 12.83 -7.19 -0.52
CA MET A 26 12.57 -5.78 -0.26
C MET A 26 12.36 -5.49 1.23
N LEU A 27 11.52 -6.29 1.91
CA LEU A 27 11.30 -6.18 3.36
C LEU A 27 12.62 -6.33 4.14
N LYS A 28 13.46 -7.29 3.76
CA LYS A 28 14.77 -7.48 4.39
C LYS A 28 15.70 -6.29 4.16
N ALA A 29 15.74 -5.75 2.93
CA ALA A 29 16.52 -4.55 2.62
C ALA A 29 16.03 -3.32 3.39
N ALA A 30 14.73 -3.25 3.68
CA ALA A 30 14.11 -2.23 4.54
C ALA A 30 14.24 -2.51 6.05
N ALA A 31 15.10 -3.44 6.47
CA ALA A 31 15.35 -3.80 7.87
C ALA A 31 14.10 -4.30 8.64
N MET A 32 13.13 -4.89 7.96
CA MET A 32 11.92 -5.43 8.61
C MET A 32 12.14 -6.79 9.29
N ASP A 33 13.21 -7.52 8.95
CA ASP A 33 13.54 -8.79 9.61
C ASP A 33 14.01 -8.55 11.05
N GLY A 34 13.17 -8.91 12.02
CA GLY A 34 13.41 -8.67 13.44
C GLY A 34 12.92 -7.30 13.94
N TYR A 35 12.33 -6.46 13.08
CA TYR A 35 11.75 -5.18 13.52
C TYR A 35 10.70 -5.42 14.60
N ARG A 36 10.91 -4.84 15.79
CA ARG A 36 10.09 -5.07 17.00
C ARG A 36 9.92 -6.56 17.36
N GLY A 37 10.94 -7.39 17.07
CA GLY A 37 10.90 -8.83 17.33
C GLY A 37 10.04 -9.63 16.35
N ILE A 38 9.57 -9.02 15.26
CA ILE A 38 8.72 -9.68 14.25
C ILE A 38 9.63 -10.22 13.14
N SER A 39 9.57 -11.53 12.89
CA SER A 39 10.37 -12.18 11.84
C SER A 39 9.95 -11.75 10.43
N LEU A 40 10.89 -11.83 9.47
CA LEU A 40 10.59 -11.58 8.06
C LEU A 40 9.41 -12.42 7.53
N ALA A 41 9.30 -13.69 7.96
CA ALA A 41 8.24 -14.59 7.54
C ALA A 41 6.85 -14.09 7.95
N ASN A 42 6.71 -13.44 9.11
CA ASN A 42 5.45 -12.86 9.55
C ASN A 42 5.02 -11.70 8.66
N TRP A 43 5.93 -10.81 8.28
CA TRP A 43 5.63 -9.71 7.35
C TRP A 43 5.21 -10.21 5.96
N VAL A 44 5.90 -11.24 5.45
CA VAL A 44 5.52 -11.89 4.18
C VAL A 44 4.17 -12.59 4.30
N CYS A 45 3.87 -13.24 5.43
CA CYS A 45 2.58 -13.87 5.66
C CYS A 45 1.44 -12.84 5.68
N LEU A 46 1.60 -11.76 6.45
CA LEU A 46 0.65 -10.65 6.54
C LEU A 46 0.28 -10.14 5.14
N THR A 47 1.28 -9.73 4.37
CA THR A 47 1.08 -9.14 3.03
C THR A 47 0.57 -10.13 1.98
N LYS A 48 0.78 -11.44 2.17
CA LYS A 48 0.17 -12.46 1.32
C LYS A 48 -1.35 -12.49 1.50
N TRP A 49 -1.80 -12.43 2.76
CA TRP A 49 -3.21 -12.61 3.10
C TRP A 49 -4.03 -11.33 3.04
N GLU A 50 -3.40 -10.19 3.31
CA GLU A 50 -4.06 -8.89 3.22
C GLU A 50 -4.30 -8.45 1.77
N SER A 51 -3.31 -8.61 0.89
CA SER A 51 -3.33 -7.97 -0.44
C SER A 51 -2.87 -8.86 -1.58
N GLN A 52 -2.48 -10.11 -1.31
CA GLN A 52 -1.80 -10.96 -2.28
C GLN A 52 -0.54 -10.30 -2.89
N PHE A 53 0.17 -9.51 -2.07
CA PHE A 53 1.35 -8.73 -2.48
C PHE A 53 1.08 -7.59 -3.48
N ASN A 54 -0.17 -7.17 -3.67
CA ASN A 54 -0.55 -6.09 -4.57
C ASN A 54 -0.44 -4.71 -3.89
N THR A 55 0.41 -3.82 -4.40
CA THR A 55 0.56 -2.45 -3.87
C THR A 55 -0.63 -1.54 -4.13
N GLN A 56 -1.54 -1.91 -5.04
CA GLN A 56 -2.78 -1.19 -5.32
C GLN A 56 -4.03 -1.88 -4.75
N ALA A 57 -3.87 -2.82 -3.80
CA ALA A 57 -5.02 -3.43 -3.15
C ALA A 57 -5.85 -2.37 -2.40
N ILE A 58 -7.16 -2.37 -2.62
CA ILE A 58 -8.12 -1.47 -1.97
C ILE A 58 -9.28 -2.30 -1.43
N ASN A 59 -9.62 -2.12 -0.15
CA ASN A 59 -10.77 -2.74 0.49
C ASN A 59 -11.64 -1.67 1.16
N HIS A 60 -12.94 -1.66 0.84
CA HIS A 60 -13.89 -0.70 1.41
C HIS A 60 -14.66 -1.33 2.57
N ASN A 61 -14.57 -0.72 3.75
CA ASN A 61 -15.21 -1.21 4.96
C ASN A 61 -16.64 -0.68 5.11
N LYS A 62 -17.46 -1.41 5.87
CA LYS A 62 -18.87 -1.03 6.14
C LYS A 62 -19.01 0.31 6.87
N ASP A 63 -18.00 0.67 7.65
CA ASP A 63 -17.94 1.93 8.40
C ASP A 63 -17.42 3.11 7.55
N LYS A 64 -17.34 2.92 6.22
CA LYS A 64 -16.87 3.87 5.20
C LYS A 64 -15.38 4.15 5.18
N SER A 65 -14.58 3.60 6.11
CA SER A 65 -13.12 3.63 5.95
C SER A 65 -12.67 2.71 4.83
N THR A 66 -11.45 2.93 4.34
CA THR A 66 -10.85 2.13 3.28
C THR A 66 -9.45 1.68 3.69
N ASP A 67 -9.09 0.44 3.37
CA ASP A 67 -7.76 -0.12 3.58
C ASP A 67 -6.96 -0.05 2.28
N TYR A 68 -5.72 0.44 2.38
CA TYR A 68 -4.89 0.79 1.22
C TYR A 68 -3.59 -0.01 1.15
N GLY A 69 -3.28 -0.45 -0.06
CA GLY A 69 -1.99 -0.97 -0.48
C GLY A 69 -1.63 -2.33 0.10
N ILE A 70 -0.35 -2.68 -0.03
CA ILE A 70 0.15 -4.03 0.24
C ILE A 70 -0.04 -4.48 1.70
N PHE A 71 -0.11 -3.53 2.63
CA PHE A 71 -0.32 -3.78 4.06
C PHE A 71 -1.77 -3.53 4.51
N GLN A 72 -2.67 -3.13 3.61
CA GLN A 72 -4.06 -2.79 3.94
C GLN A 72 -4.17 -1.77 5.10
N ILE A 73 -3.47 -0.65 4.95
CA ILE A 73 -3.44 0.44 5.95
C ILE A 73 -4.78 1.19 5.93
N ASN A 74 -5.48 1.21 7.05
CA ASN A 74 -6.82 1.80 7.18
C ASN A 74 -6.84 3.34 7.27
N SER A 75 -7.72 3.99 6.51
CA SER A 75 -7.87 5.45 6.46
C SER A 75 -8.57 6.10 7.65
N ARG A 76 -9.22 5.36 8.55
CA ARG A 76 -9.75 5.96 9.80
C ARG A 76 -8.62 6.30 10.77
N TRP A 77 -7.54 5.53 10.76
CA TRP A 77 -6.51 5.62 11.81
C TRP A 77 -5.17 6.13 11.31
N TRP A 78 -4.74 5.73 10.11
CA TRP A 78 -3.33 5.78 9.75
C TRP A 78 -3.00 6.80 8.66
N CYS A 79 -3.86 6.98 7.65
CA CYS A 79 -3.63 7.90 6.53
C CYS A 79 -4.88 8.75 6.25
N ASP A 80 -4.72 9.83 5.50
CA ASP A 80 -5.82 10.69 5.04
C ASP A 80 -6.16 10.41 3.56
N ASP A 81 -7.41 10.06 3.29
CA ASP A 81 -7.96 9.82 1.93
C ASP A 81 -8.87 10.97 1.46
N GLY A 82 -9.02 12.03 2.26
CA GLY A 82 -9.91 13.16 1.99
C GLY A 82 -11.41 12.83 2.08
N GLN A 83 -11.78 11.62 2.47
CA GLN A 83 -13.16 11.11 2.47
C GLN A 83 -13.61 10.64 3.87
N THR A 84 -12.72 9.97 4.58
CA THR A 84 -12.93 9.44 5.92
C THR A 84 -12.38 10.41 6.96
N ARG A 85 -13.12 10.66 8.05
CA ARG A 85 -12.56 11.37 9.20
C ARG A 85 -11.43 10.53 9.80
N SER A 86 -10.20 10.97 9.60
CA SER A 86 -8.99 10.24 9.97
C SER A 86 -8.31 10.82 11.22
N ALA A 87 -7.68 9.95 12.02
CA ALA A 87 -6.67 10.35 12.99
C ALA A 87 -5.30 10.64 12.35
N ASN A 88 -5.08 10.13 11.13
CA ASN A 88 -3.86 10.28 10.34
C ASN A 88 -2.56 10.05 11.12
N GLY A 89 -2.48 8.92 11.85
CA GLY A 89 -1.36 8.61 12.73
C GLY A 89 0.00 8.48 12.03
N CYS A 90 0.03 8.21 10.72
CA CYS A 90 1.25 8.21 9.92
C CYS A 90 1.55 9.58 9.28
N ASN A 91 0.62 10.53 9.34
CA ASN A 91 0.72 11.87 8.74
C ASN A 91 1.04 11.85 7.23
N ILE A 92 0.27 11.07 6.47
CA ILE A 92 0.44 10.86 5.02
C ILE A 92 -0.91 10.80 4.28
N SER A 93 -0.87 11.00 2.95
CA SER A 93 -1.99 10.66 2.07
C SER A 93 -2.10 9.14 1.88
N CYS A 94 -3.32 8.60 1.85
CA CYS A 94 -3.55 7.18 1.54
C CYS A 94 -3.19 6.80 0.10
N SER A 95 -3.16 7.76 -0.84
CA SER A 95 -2.81 7.51 -2.24
C SER A 95 -1.31 7.27 -2.48
N GLY A 96 -0.47 7.42 -1.45
CA GLY A 96 0.97 7.59 -1.63
C GLY A 96 1.33 8.96 -2.19
N GLU A 97 2.62 9.29 -2.18
CA GLU A 97 3.22 10.40 -2.96
C GLU A 97 3.48 9.97 -4.41
#